data_AF-A0A4Z0E3U1-F1
#
_entry.id   AF-A0A4Z0E3U1-F1
#
_cell.length_a   1.000
_cell.length_b   1.000
_cell.length_c   1.000
_cell.angle_alpha   90.00
_cell.angle_beta   90.00
_cell.angle_gamma   90.00
#
_symmetry.space_group_name_H-M   'P 1'
#
loop_
_entity.id
_entity.type
_entity.pdbx_description
1 polymer ?
#
loop_
_entity_poly.entity_id
_entity_poly.type
_entity_poly.pdbx_seq_one_letter_code
_entity_poly.pdbx_strand_id
1 'polypeptide(L)'
;MATMTISLPDPMKEWIEAQIRQGDYASTSDYVRDLVRRDRERRAHPELTIDDLRRIVDDSRASGISRRSVPDILAEAKEIASARGASRG
;
A
#
# COMPACT_ATOMS: atom_id res chain seq x y z
N MET A 1 21.46 14.80 10.37
CA MET A 1 20.05 14.54 10.72
C MET A 1 19.36 15.87 10.93
N ALA A 2 18.13 16.03 10.44
CA ALA A 2 17.30 17.18 10.81
C ALA A 2 16.65 16.92 12.18
N THR A 3 16.62 17.91 13.05
CA THR A 3 15.99 17.84 14.37
C THR A 3 14.62 18.51 14.31
N MET A 4 13.59 17.83 14.81
CA MET A 4 12.22 18.34 14.88
C MET A 4 11.67 18.11 16.30
N THR A 5 11.20 19.16 16.94
CA THR A 5 10.59 19.10 18.27
C THR A 5 9.07 18.97 18.11
N ILE A 6 8.47 18.02 18.83
CA ILE A 6 7.04 17.74 18.77
C ILE A 6 6.51 17.67 20.20
N SER A 7 5.40 18.35 20.48
CA SER A 7 4.68 18.23 21.75
C SER A 7 3.52 17.25 21.59
N LEU A 8 3.39 16.32 22.51
CA LEU A 8 2.36 15.28 22.50
C LEU A 8 1.64 15.28 23.87
N PRO A 9 0.30 15.17 23.90
CA PRO A 9 -0.45 14.82 25.10
C PRO A 9 0.09 13.59 25.83
N ASP A 10 -0.03 13.59 27.15
CA ASP A 10 0.47 12.52 28.03
C ASP A 10 0.00 11.11 27.60
N PRO A 11 -1.26 10.86 27.21
CA PRO A 11 -1.69 9.53 26.79
C PRO A 11 -0.92 9.00 25.57
N MET A 12 -0.55 9.88 24.63
CA MET A 12 0.22 9.47 23.46
C MET A 12 1.68 9.19 23.83
N LYS A 13 2.25 9.98 24.73
CA LYS A 13 3.61 9.74 25.24
C LYS A 13 3.68 8.36 25.92
N GLU A 14 2.76 8.08 26.83
CA GLU A 14 2.69 6.80 27.56
C GLU A 14 2.54 5.60 26.60
N TRP A 15 1.72 5.77 25.56
CA TRP A 15 1.53 4.73 24.55
C TRP A 15 2.82 4.47 23.76
N ILE A 16 3.55 5.51 23.34
CA ILE A 16 4.84 5.35 22.64
C ILE A 16 5.88 4.71 23.56
N GLU A 17 5.95 5.11 24.83
CA GLU A 17 6.84 4.50 25.83
C GLU A 17 6.51 3.01 26.06
N ALA A 18 5.25 2.62 25.97
CA ALA A 18 4.86 1.20 26.00
C ALA A 18 5.37 0.42 24.79
N GLN A 19 5.37 1.02 23.58
CA GLN A 19 5.94 0.38 22.38
C GLN A 19 7.46 0.19 22.51
N ILE A 20 8.16 1.17 23.08
CA ILE A 20 9.61 1.09 23.33
C ILE A 20 9.91 -0.03 24.36
N ARG A 21 9.12 -0.12 25.43
CA ARG A 21 9.28 -1.17 26.46
C ARG A 21 9.04 -2.58 25.93
N GLN A 22 8.23 -2.75 24.88
CA GLN A 22 8.03 -4.04 24.22
C GLN A 22 9.25 -4.50 23.42
N GLY A 23 10.24 -3.62 23.20
CA GLY A 23 11.50 -3.92 22.52
C GLY A 23 11.46 -3.68 21.01
N ASP A 24 10.31 -3.28 20.47
CA ASP A 24 10.13 -3.02 19.04
C ASP A 24 10.86 -1.76 18.56
N TYR A 25 11.19 -0.85 19.49
CA TYR A 25 11.82 0.44 19.18
C TYR A 25 12.85 0.83 20.25
N ALA A 26 14.01 1.33 19.83
CA ALA A 26 15.07 1.75 20.74
C ALA A 26 14.87 3.17 21.32
N SER A 27 14.05 4.00 20.67
CA SER A 27 13.73 5.35 21.15
C SER A 27 12.43 5.89 20.54
N THR A 28 11.90 6.98 21.11
CA THR A 28 10.77 7.73 20.55
C THR A 28 11.06 8.21 19.13
N SER A 29 12.29 8.65 18.85
CA SER A 29 12.69 9.10 17.52
C SER A 29 12.66 7.96 16.49
N ASP A 30 13.00 6.73 16.91
CA ASP A 30 12.93 5.55 16.04
C ASP A 30 11.48 5.19 15.74
N TYR A 31 10.63 5.20 16.77
CA TYR A 31 9.19 5.00 16.60
C TYR A 31 8.57 6.00 15.62
N VAL A 32 8.86 7.29 15.79
CA VAL A 32 8.33 8.36 14.91
C VAL A 32 8.86 8.23 13.48
N ARG A 33 10.14 7.90 13.28
CA ARG A 33 10.67 7.68 11.92
C ARG A 33 9.98 6.52 11.22
N ASP A 34 9.76 5.42 11.93
CA ASP A 34 9.03 4.28 11.38
C ASP A 34 7.57 4.64 11.07
N LEU A 35 6.91 5.41 11.94
CA LEU A 35 5.56 5.90 11.68
C LEU A 35 5.47 6.76 10.41
N VAL A 36 6.43 7.67 10.20
CA VAL A 36 6.52 8.49 8.98
C VAL A 36 6.78 7.62 7.75
N ARG A 37 7.66 6.62 7.85
CA ARG A 37 7.92 5.68 6.76
C ARG A 37 6.65 4.92 6.36
N ARG A 38 5.96 4.33 7.34
CA ARG A 38 4.68 3.63 7.12
C ARG A 38 3.62 4.56 6.55
N ASP A 39 3.57 5.82 6.98
CA ASP A 39 2.63 6.80 6.43
C ASP A 39 2.92 7.13 4.96
N ARG A 40 4.20 7.30 4.62
CA ARG A 40 4.61 7.49 3.22
C ARG A 40 4.28 6.27 2.37
N GLU A 41 4.53 5.06 2.87
CA GLU A 41 4.20 3.81 2.16
C GLU A 41 2.69 3.68 1.95
N ARG A 42 1.86 3.88 2.98
CA ARG A 42 0.40 3.86 2.86
C ARG A 42 -0.13 4.91 1.88
N ARG A 43 0.47 6.10 1.81
CA ARG A 43 0.06 7.15 0.87
C ARG A 43 0.56 6.90 -0.56
N ALA A 44 1.73 6.30 -0.71
CA ALA A 44 2.31 5.95 -2.02
C ALA A 44 1.62 4.73 -2.64
N HIS A 45 1.20 3.79 -1.79
CA HIS A 45 0.46 2.59 -2.15
C HIS A 45 -0.80 2.53 -1.30
N PRO A 46 -1.83 3.34 -1.61
CA PRO A 46 -3.09 3.24 -0.92
C PRO A 46 -3.62 1.82 -1.07
N GLU A 47 -3.68 1.10 0.06
CA GLU A 47 -4.38 -0.17 0.12
C GLU A 47 -5.82 0.08 -0.34
N LEU A 48 -6.35 -0.82 -1.16
CA LEU A 48 -7.75 -0.73 -1.59
C LEU A 48 -8.62 -0.81 -0.34
N THR A 49 -9.44 0.22 -0.12
CA THR A 49 -10.41 0.19 0.97
C THR A 49 -11.47 -0.87 0.69
N ILE A 50 -12.23 -1.28 1.71
CA ILE A 50 -13.38 -2.17 1.50
C ILE A 50 -14.37 -1.57 0.51
N ASP A 51 -14.55 -0.24 0.51
CA ASP A 51 -15.46 0.43 -0.42
C ASP A 51 -14.90 0.45 -1.85
N ASP A 52 -13.58 0.59 -2.02
CA ASP A 52 -12.94 0.41 -3.32
C ASP A 52 -13.13 -1.00 -3.87
N LEU A 53 -12.97 -2.02 -3.02
CA LEU A 53 -13.18 -3.41 -3.40
C LEU A 53 -14.64 -3.67 -3.79
N ARG A 54 -15.60 -3.14 -3.05
CA ARG A 54 -17.04 -3.23 -3.38
C ARG A 54 -17.32 -2.62 -4.74
N ARG A 55 -16.83 -1.40 -4.99
CA ARG A 55 -16.97 -0.73 -6.28
C ARG A 55 -16.37 -1.54 -7.43
N ILE A 56 -15.16 -2.08 -7.27
CA ILE A 56 -14.53 -2.93 -8.30
C ILE A 56 -15.40 -4.15 -8.62
N VAL A 57 -15.98 -4.79 -7.59
CA VAL A 57 -16.86 -5.95 -7.77
C VAL A 57 -18.16 -5.55 -8.48
N ASP A 58 -18.75 -4.42 -8.12
CA ASP A 58 -19.97 -3.91 -8.74
C ASP A 58 -19.75 -3.57 -10.21
N ASP A 59 -18.67 -2.85 -10.52
CA ASP A 59 -18.26 -2.52 -11.89
C ASP A 59 -18.01 -3.79 -12.71
N SER A 60 -17.35 -4.79 -12.11
CA SER A 60 -17.09 -6.09 -12.76
C SER A 60 -18.39 -6.83 -13.06
N ARG A 61 -19.35 -6.84 -12.12
CA ARG A 61 -20.67 -7.47 -12.32
C ARG A 61 -21.47 -6.75 -13.41
N ALA A 62 -21.43 -5.42 -13.42
CA ALA A 62 -22.09 -4.60 -14.43
C ALA A 62 -21.49 -4.81 -15.84
N SER A 63 -20.20 -5.13 -15.93
CA SER A 63 -19.52 -5.41 -17.20
C SER A 63 -19.99 -6.71 -17.89
N GLY A 64 -20.71 -7.57 -17.16
CA GLY A 64 -21.25 -8.82 -17.66
C GLY A 64 -20.22 -9.96 -17.73
N ILE A 65 -20.65 -11.13 -18.21
CA ILE A 65 -19.81 -12.33 -18.26
C ILE A 65 -18.97 -12.32 -19.55
N SER A 66 -17.65 -12.41 -19.40
CA SER A 66 -16.74 -12.57 -20.53
C SER A 66 -16.98 -13.89 -21.27
N ARG A 67 -17.00 -13.82 -22.61
CA ARG A 67 -17.04 -15.01 -23.48
C ARG A 67 -15.66 -15.57 -23.83
N ARG A 68 -14.60 -14.91 -23.37
CA ARG A 68 -13.22 -15.26 -23.72
C ARG A 68 -12.79 -16.50 -22.93
N SER A 69 -12.14 -17.43 -23.60
CA SER A 69 -11.54 -18.58 -22.93
C SER A 69 -10.21 -18.19 -22.26
N VAL A 70 -9.77 -18.97 -21.28
CA VAL A 70 -8.46 -18.76 -20.63
C VAL A 70 -7.30 -18.78 -21.64
N PRO A 71 -7.25 -19.72 -22.62
CA PRO A 71 -6.26 -19.67 -23.70
C PRO A 71 -6.26 -18.35 -24.48
N ASP A 72 -7.43 -17.79 -24.83
CA ASP A 72 -7.52 -16.53 -25.58
C ASP A 72 -6.98 -15.34 -24.79
N ILE A 73 -7.17 -15.35 -23.47
CA ILE A 73 -6.66 -14.31 -22.56
C ILE A 73 -5.13 -14.40 -22.47
N LEU A 74 -4.58 -15.61 -22.36
CA LEU A 74 -3.14 -15.83 -22.28
C LEU A 74 -2.43 -15.50 -23.60
N ALA A 75 -3.04 -15.83 -24.73
CA ALA A 75 -2.53 -15.49 -26.06
C ALA A 75 -2.42 -13.96 -26.22
N GLU A 76 -3.49 -13.22 -25.92
CA GLU A 76 -3.48 -11.75 -25.98
C GLU A 76 -2.44 -11.15 -25.01
N ALA A 77 -2.36 -11.65 -23.77
CA ALA A 77 -1.38 -11.17 -22.79
C ALA A 77 0.06 -11.33 -23.29
N LYS A 78 0.37 -12.44 -23.97
CA LYS A 78 1.69 -12.69 -24.56
C LYS A 78 2.00 -11.72 -25.71
N GLU A 79 1.03 -11.41 -26.55
CA GLU A 79 1.19 -10.41 -27.63
C GLU A 79 1.42 -9.00 -27.08
N ILE A 80 0.67 -8.60 -26.03
CA ILE A 80 0.87 -7.30 -25.37
C ILE A 80 2.27 -7.22 -24.74
N ALA A 81 2.72 -8.29 -24.09
CA ALA A 81 4.04 -8.32 -23.46
C ALA A 81 5.19 -8.27 -24.48
N SER A 82 5.08 -8.98 -25.61
CA SER A 82 6.09 -8.96 -26.66
C SER A 82 6.17 -7.58 -27.33
N ALA A 83 5.04 -6.93 -27.58
CA ALA A 83 4.99 -5.58 -28.14
C ALA A 83 5.64 -4.54 -27.22
N ARG A 84 5.43 -4.63 -25.91
CA ARG A 84 6.06 -3.74 -24.90
C ARG A 84 7.55 -4.03 -24.71
N GLY A 85 7.99 -5.26 -24.91
CA GLY A 85 9.40 -5.65 -24.89
C GLY A 85 10.15 -5.15 -26.14
N ALA A 86 9.51 -5.22 -27.31
CA ALA A 86 10.06 -4.73 -28.57
C ALA A 86 10.21 -3.20 -28.63
N SER A 87 9.38 -2.43 -27.89
CA SER A 87 9.50 -0.97 -27.82
C SER A 87 10.57 -0.47 -26.83
N ARG A 88 11.32 -1.37 -26.18
CA ARG A 88 12.39 -1.07 -25.21
C ARG A 88 13.79 -1.47 -25.72
N GLY A 89 13.90 -1.91 -26.97
CA GLY A 89 15.16 -2.24 -27.64
C GLY A 89 15.64 -1.14 -28.58
#